data_AF-A0AAW4NUB8-F1
#
_entry.id   AF-A0AAW4NUB8-F1
#
_cell.length_a   1.000
_cell.length_b   1.000
_cell.length_c   1.000
_cell.angle_alpha   90.00
_cell.angle_beta   90.00
_cell.angle_gamma   90.00
#
_symmetry.space_group_name_H-M   'P 1'
#
loop_
_entity.id
_entity.type
_entity.pdbx_description
1 polymer ?
#
loop_
_entity_poly.entity_id
_entity_poly.type
_entity_poly.pdbx_seq_one_letter_code
_entity_poly.pdbx_strand_id
1 'polypeptide(L)'
;MIVKNFKKDRLQNMEHFQFTSHVVALCEAAGIEKMKTLLKTLKDALAEEDKALNIPRKREGTADLEELDRKRNSAYRALQLLVEMNAHADDEATKKAARQMSNVLSRYPKLTLANYNKETGMIKNLVSDLQDAKLTDVVTLLAAAPAVTRLSKANEAFEKRYLDALKSVIPTGTYDIKALRAATDKALSAIALRMEALNDLEPETLKLPELIVQYNALVDIQHSTLSHRAGTSKVAHDKRTAAYNVLLKYGFPALETALNLEIGSLSFTGKTEGTGDKRHYELAIEGETNVDGSPKTIWVGINKDTTLFKVERKPTSKSKQADKPSISFGKKK
;
A
#
# COMPACT_ATOMS: atom_id res chain seq x y z
N MET A 1 -39.64 -12.59 -8.27
CA MET A 1 -38.62 -11.78 -9.00
C MET A 1 -37.27 -12.52 -8.97
N ILE A 2 -36.42 -12.40 -9.99
CA ILE A 2 -35.10 -13.07 -10.02
C ILE A 2 -34.05 -12.16 -9.37
N VAL A 3 -33.22 -12.71 -8.49
CA VAL A 3 -32.08 -12.01 -7.88
C VAL A 3 -30.92 -12.00 -8.87
N LYS A 4 -30.39 -10.81 -9.19
CA LYS A 4 -29.31 -10.64 -10.17
C LYS A 4 -27.96 -11.02 -9.58
N ASN A 5 -27.04 -11.47 -10.44
CA ASN A 5 -25.67 -11.76 -10.06
C ASN A 5 -24.66 -11.05 -10.98
N PHE A 6 -23.43 -10.89 -10.49
CA PHE A 6 -22.32 -10.29 -11.21
C PHE A 6 -20.97 -10.76 -10.67
N LYS A 7 -19.91 -10.48 -11.44
CA LYS A 7 -18.52 -10.85 -11.14
C LYS A 7 -17.91 -9.94 -10.06
N LYS A 8 -18.14 -10.30 -8.78
CA LYS A 8 -17.65 -9.57 -7.59
C LYS A 8 -16.12 -9.54 -7.49
N ASP A 9 -15.44 -10.53 -8.08
CA ASP A 9 -13.98 -10.60 -8.21
C ASP A 9 -13.38 -9.41 -8.96
N ARG A 10 -14.17 -8.76 -9.82
CA ARG A 10 -13.73 -7.58 -10.61
C ARG A 10 -13.85 -6.26 -9.85
N LEU A 11 -14.52 -6.25 -8.70
CA LEU A 11 -14.58 -5.06 -7.84
C LEU A 11 -13.21 -4.81 -7.22
N GLN A 12 -12.80 -3.55 -7.16
CA GLN A 12 -11.67 -3.13 -6.34
C GLN A 12 -12.02 -3.31 -4.86
N ASN A 13 -11.02 -3.40 -3.99
CA ASN A 13 -11.25 -3.72 -2.57
C ASN A 13 -12.26 -2.78 -1.89
N MET A 14 -12.13 -1.47 -2.11
CA MET A 14 -13.06 -0.49 -1.51
C MET A 14 -14.46 -0.54 -2.14
N GLU A 15 -14.55 -0.88 -3.43
CA GLU A 15 -15.85 -1.07 -4.12
C GLU A 15 -16.57 -2.31 -3.58
N HIS A 16 -15.82 -3.38 -3.33
CA HIS A 16 -16.32 -4.62 -2.75
C HIS A 16 -16.81 -4.42 -1.30
N PHE A 17 -16.01 -3.72 -0.49
CA PHE A 17 -16.40 -3.32 0.85
C PHE A 17 -17.70 -2.51 0.84
N GLN A 18 -17.77 -1.44 0.03
CA GLN A 18 -18.94 -0.57 -0.02
C GLN A 18 -20.19 -1.29 -0.55
N PHE A 19 -20.04 -2.14 -1.57
CA PHE A 19 -21.12 -2.99 -2.07
C PHE A 19 -21.70 -3.84 -0.93
N THR A 20 -20.83 -4.49 -0.16
CA THR A 20 -21.22 -5.34 0.96
C THR A 20 -21.91 -4.53 2.06
N SER A 21 -21.36 -3.37 2.43
CA SER A 21 -21.96 -2.44 3.39
C SER A 21 -23.37 -2.02 2.98
N HIS A 22 -23.60 -1.73 1.70
CA HIS A 22 -24.94 -1.42 1.22
C HIS A 22 -25.89 -2.63 1.31
N VAL A 23 -25.45 -3.85 0.95
CA VAL A 23 -26.27 -5.06 1.08
C VAL A 23 -26.66 -5.30 2.54
N VAL A 24 -25.74 -5.10 3.49
CA VAL A 24 -26.02 -5.15 4.93
C VAL A 24 -27.11 -4.14 5.30
N ALA A 25 -26.97 -2.87 4.89
CA ALA A 25 -27.95 -1.82 5.19
C ALA A 25 -29.35 -2.13 4.62
N LEU A 26 -29.42 -2.64 3.39
CA LEU A 26 -30.69 -3.06 2.78
C LEU A 26 -31.34 -4.21 3.56
N CYS A 27 -30.56 -5.22 3.95
CA CYS A 27 -31.06 -6.35 4.73
C CYS A 27 -31.51 -5.93 6.14
N GLU A 28 -30.82 -4.98 6.77
CA GLU A 28 -31.19 -4.42 8.08
C GLU A 28 -32.50 -3.63 7.99
N ALA A 29 -32.66 -2.78 6.96
CA ALA A 29 -33.88 -2.02 6.73
C ALA A 29 -35.10 -2.92 6.42
N ALA A 30 -34.86 -4.01 5.70
CA ALA A 30 -35.88 -5.02 5.43
C ALA A 30 -36.29 -5.77 6.72
N GLY A 31 -35.35 -6.05 7.63
CA GLY A 31 -35.65 -6.62 8.94
C GLY A 31 -36.24 -8.05 8.88
N ILE A 32 -35.97 -8.80 7.81
CA ILE A 32 -36.53 -10.14 7.61
C ILE A 32 -35.90 -11.12 8.60
N GLU A 33 -36.71 -11.66 9.52
CA GLU A 33 -36.28 -12.58 10.59
C GLU A 33 -35.45 -13.75 10.05
N LYS A 34 -35.89 -14.35 8.93
CA LYS A 34 -35.24 -15.49 8.27
C LYS A 34 -33.88 -15.16 7.66
N MET A 35 -33.42 -13.90 7.69
CA MET A 35 -32.11 -13.48 7.20
C MET A 35 -31.14 -13.10 8.32
N LYS A 36 -31.59 -12.98 9.58
CA LYS A 36 -30.78 -12.45 10.69
C LYS A 36 -29.46 -13.19 10.93
N THR A 37 -29.46 -14.52 10.88
CA THR A 37 -28.25 -15.33 11.12
C THR A 37 -27.22 -15.15 10.01
N LEU A 38 -27.67 -15.09 8.76
CA LEU A 38 -26.84 -14.84 7.59
C LEU A 38 -26.32 -13.40 7.60
N LEU A 39 -27.15 -12.44 8.01
CA LEU A 39 -26.78 -11.04 8.13
C LEU A 39 -25.69 -10.84 9.19
N LYS A 40 -25.78 -11.52 10.34
CA LYS A 40 -24.70 -11.52 11.33
C LYS A 40 -23.40 -12.06 10.73
N THR A 41 -23.47 -13.19 10.02
CA THR A 41 -22.30 -13.78 9.36
C THR A 41 -21.67 -12.82 8.35
N LEU A 42 -22.50 -12.11 7.58
CA LEU A 42 -22.04 -11.10 6.62
C LEU A 42 -21.36 -9.92 7.31
N LYS A 43 -21.94 -9.41 8.42
CA LYS A 43 -21.37 -8.30 9.20
C LYS A 43 -20.03 -8.68 9.83
N ASP A 44 -19.92 -9.89 10.37
CA ASP A 44 -18.69 -10.39 10.96
C ASP A 44 -17.58 -10.50 9.90
N ALA A 45 -17.89 -11.04 8.71
CA ALA A 45 -16.94 -11.11 7.59
C ALA A 45 -16.52 -9.72 7.09
N LEU A 46 -17.49 -8.79 6.97
CA LEU A 46 -17.25 -7.41 6.56
C LEU A 46 -16.34 -6.66 7.55
N ALA A 47 -16.52 -6.89 8.86
CA ALA A 47 -15.68 -6.27 9.89
C ALA A 47 -14.22 -6.77 9.82
N GLU A 48 -13.99 -8.05 9.53
CA GLU A 48 -12.63 -8.56 9.31
C GLU A 48 -12.01 -8.02 8.01
N GLU A 49 -12.80 -7.86 6.96
CA GLU A 49 -12.37 -7.20 5.73
C GLU A 49 -11.99 -5.72 5.98
N ASP A 50 -12.80 -4.97 6.73
CA ASP A 50 -12.53 -3.56 7.07
C ASP A 50 -11.19 -3.39 7.80
N LYS A 51 -10.91 -4.23 8.80
CA LYS A 51 -9.63 -4.23 9.52
C LYS A 51 -8.43 -4.39 8.58
N ALA A 52 -8.57 -5.20 7.53
CA ALA A 52 -7.53 -5.42 6.54
C ALA A 52 -7.39 -4.27 5.53
N LEU A 53 -8.48 -3.55 5.25
CA LEU A 53 -8.48 -2.39 4.34
C LEU A 53 -8.04 -1.10 5.03
N ASN A 54 -8.29 -0.98 6.33
CA ASN A 54 -8.01 0.20 7.14
C ASN A 54 -6.71 0.06 7.95
N ILE A 55 -5.63 -0.38 7.31
CA ILE A 55 -4.31 -0.44 7.94
C ILE A 55 -3.66 0.95 7.85
N PRO A 56 -3.25 1.56 8.98
CA PRO A 56 -2.53 2.83 8.96
C PRO A 56 -1.25 2.71 8.11
N ARG A 57 -1.18 3.50 7.03
CA ARG A 57 0.01 3.53 6.14
C ARG A 57 1.23 4.19 6.77
N LYS A 58 1.01 4.97 7.83
CA LYS A 58 2.05 5.57 8.66
C LYS A 58 1.79 5.13 10.09
N ARG A 59 2.86 4.88 10.87
CA ARG A 59 2.72 4.71 12.31
C ARG A 59 2.18 6.03 12.87
N GLU A 60 0.95 6.01 13.37
CA GLU A 60 0.36 7.16 14.04
C GLU A 60 1.30 7.62 15.16
N GLY A 61 1.57 8.92 15.20
CA GLY A 61 2.45 9.53 16.21
C GLY A 61 3.94 9.65 15.87
N THR A 62 4.40 9.19 14.70
CA THR A 62 5.80 9.42 14.28
C THR A 62 6.11 10.91 14.10
N ALA A 63 5.20 11.65 13.46
CA ALA A 63 5.38 13.10 13.24
C ALA A 63 5.39 13.88 14.58
N ASP A 64 4.55 13.48 15.53
CA ASP A 64 4.51 14.12 16.86
C ASP A 64 5.79 13.85 17.64
N LEU A 65 6.34 12.63 17.54
CA LEU A 65 7.64 12.28 18.12
C LEU A 65 8.77 13.11 17.53
N GLU A 66 8.80 13.27 16.22
CA GLU A 66 9.80 14.12 15.54
C GLU A 66 9.68 15.60 15.93
N GLU A 67 8.46 16.11 16.14
CA GLU A 67 8.27 17.48 16.60
C GLU A 67 8.73 17.66 18.05
N LEU A 68 8.40 16.73 18.93
CA LEU A 68 8.86 16.74 20.33
C LEU A 68 10.39 16.63 20.41
N ASP A 69 10.99 15.79 19.57
CA ASP A 69 12.45 15.67 19.44
C ASP A 69 13.07 16.99 18.97
N ARG A 70 12.49 17.65 17.95
CA ARG A 70 12.92 18.98 17.52
C ARG A 70 12.82 20.03 18.65
N LYS A 71 11.75 20.01 19.44
CA LYS A 71 11.58 20.91 20.59
C LYS A 71 12.63 20.65 21.68
N ARG A 72 12.93 19.38 21.95
CA ARG A 72 13.97 18.94 22.89
C ARG A 72 15.37 19.39 22.44
N ASN A 73 15.71 19.13 21.18
CA ASN A 73 16.96 19.58 20.56
C ASN A 73 17.10 21.11 20.58
N SER A 74 16.02 21.84 20.30
CA SER A 74 15.99 23.30 20.39
C SER A 74 16.20 23.80 21.82
N ALA A 75 15.59 23.16 22.82
CA ALA A 75 15.79 23.52 24.23
C ALA A 75 17.24 23.31 24.68
N TYR A 76 17.85 22.19 24.28
CA TYR A 76 19.27 21.93 24.55
C TYR A 76 20.18 22.95 23.86
N ARG A 77 19.93 23.28 22.58
CA ARG A 77 20.71 24.28 21.86
C ARG A 77 20.58 25.68 22.49
N ALA A 78 19.39 26.05 22.96
CA ALA A 78 19.20 27.32 23.67
C ALA A 78 20.02 27.38 24.97
N LEU A 79 20.08 26.29 25.74
CA LEU A 79 20.93 26.21 26.93
C LEU A 79 22.42 26.35 26.57
N GLN A 80 22.90 25.66 25.52
CA GLN A 80 24.28 25.81 25.05
C GLN A 80 24.62 27.25 24.69
N LEU A 81 23.76 27.90 23.89
CA LEU A 81 23.96 29.29 23.48
C LEU A 81 23.98 30.26 24.67
N LEU A 82 23.15 30.01 25.70
CA LEU A 82 23.18 30.80 26.93
C LEU A 82 24.53 30.67 27.65
N VAL A 83 25.11 29.47 27.69
CA VAL A 83 26.43 29.24 28.31
C VAL A 83 27.53 29.91 27.48
N GLU A 84 27.49 29.71 26.16
CA GLU A 84 28.44 30.30 25.20
C GLU A 84 28.43 31.84 25.32
N MET A 85 27.25 32.46 25.36
CA MET A 85 27.09 33.90 25.54
C MET A 85 27.75 34.39 26.84
N ASN A 86 27.46 33.74 27.97
CA ASN A 86 28.02 34.13 29.26
C ASN A 86 29.52 33.86 29.40
N ALA A 87 30.10 32.98 28.58
CA ALA A 87 31.54 32.76 28.53
C ALA A 87 32.30 33.98 27.95
N HIS A 88 31.59 34.88 27.25
CA HIS A 88 32.11 36.12 26.69
C HIS A 88 31.70 37.37 27.48
N ALA A 89 31.04 37.24 28.64
CA ALA A 89 30.70 38.38 29.50
C ALA A 89 31.97 39.07 30.01
N ASP A 90 31.96 40.38 30.26
CA ASP A 90 33.15 41.09 30.77
C ASP A 90 33.49 40.73 32.23
N ASP A 91 32.47 40.39 33.02
CA ASP A 91 32.59 40.00 34.42
C ASP A 91 33.23 38.61 34.59
N GLU A 92 34.34 38.54 35.32
CA GLU A 92 35.10 37.30 35.51
C GLU A 92 34.34 36.25 36.32
N ALA A 93 33.46 36.65 37.25
CA ALA A 93 32.64 35.68 37.99
C ALA A 93 31.66 34.96 37.04
N THR A 94 31.02 35.70 36.14
CA THR A 94 30.14 35.19 35.09
C THR A 94 30.88 34.29 34.11
N LYS A 95 32.08 34.68 33.65
CA LYS A 95 32.93 33.80 32.81
C LYS A 95 33.26 32.48 33.51
N LYS A 96 33.63 32.53 34.79
CA LYS A 96 33.97 31.34 35.57
C LYS A 96 32.76 30.42 35.74
N ALA A 97 31.59 30.97 36.03
CA ALA A 97 30.33 30.24 36.09
C ALA A 97 29.98 29.58 34.75
N ALA A 98 30.12 30.30 33.63
CA ALA A 98 29.88 29.77 32.28
C ALA A 98 30.84 28.61 31.95
N ARG A 99 32.13 28.73 32.31
CA ARG A 99 33.10 27.63 32.16
C ARG A 99 32.72 26.40 32.99
N GLN A 100 32.25 26.58 34.22
CA GLN A 100 31.75 25.47 35.04
C GLN A 100 30.56 24.77 34.40
N MET A 101 29.58 25.53 33.90
CA MET A 101 28.41 24.94 33.23
C MET A 101 28.78 24.27 31.89
N SER A 102 29.74 24.83 31.15
CA SER A 102 30.30 24.21 29.94
C SER A 102 30.99 22.87 30.23
N ASN A 103 31.72 22.77 31.35
CA ASN A 103 32.34 21.52 31.80
C ASN A 103 31.31 20.44 32.17
N VAL A 104 30.10 20.83 32.59
CA VAL A 104 29.00 19.88 32.80
C VAL A 104 28.44 19.43 31.46
N LEU A 105 28.17 20.36 30.54
CA LEU A 105 27.67 20.06 29.21
C LEU A 105 28.60 19.12 28.43
N SER A 106 29.92 19.28 28.57
CA SER A 106 30.92 18.46 27.87
C SER A 106 30.94 16.99 28.29
N ARG A 107 30.38 16.64 29.46
CA ARG A 107 30.21 15.24 29.92
C ARG A 107 29.21 14.46 29.07
N TYR A 108 28.33 15.17 28.35
CA TYR A 108 27.27 14.59 27.52
C TYR A 108 27.47 14.96 26.04
N PRO A 109 28.52 14.44 25.38
CA PRO A 109 28.86 14.82 24.02
C PRO A 109 27.88 14.25 22.99
N LYS A 110 27.68 14.99 21.88
CA LYS A 110 26.86 14.58 20.72
C LYS A 110 25.43 14.16 21.11
N LEU A 111 24.87 14.81 22.13
CA LEU A 111 23.57 14.53 22.71
C LEU A 111 22.45 14.48 21.65
N THR A 112 22.38 15.51 20.78
CA THR A 112 21.34 15.64 19.74
C THR A 112 21.54 14.73 18.52
N LEU A 113 22.66 14.02 18.46
CA LEU A 113 22.96 13.03 17.40
C LEU A 113 22.77 11.59 17.90
N ALA A 114 22.44 11.42 19.18
CA ALA A 114 22.22 10.12 19.77
C ALA A 114 20.85 9.56 19.35
N ASN A 115 20.67 8.24 19.48
CA ASN A 115 19.33 7.67 19.37
C ASN A 115 18.44 8.16 20.53
N TYR A 116 17.13 8.10 20.34
CA TYR A 116 16.14 8.65 21.29
C TYR A 116 16.34 8.23 22.74
N ASN A 117 16.61 6.95 23.01
CA ASN A 117 16.80 6.45 24.36
C ASN A 117 18.08 7.00 25.01
N LYS A 118 19.17 7.02 24.24
CA LYS A 118 20.46 7.55 24.71
C LYS A 118 20.37 9.05 24.96
N GLU A 119 19.74 9.80 24.07
CA GLU A 119 19.50 11.24 24.25
C GLU A 119 18.66 11.51 25.51
N THR A 120 17.55 10.79 25.69
CA THR A 120 16.71 10.93 26.89
C THR A 120 17.48 10.68 28.18
N GLY A 121 18.31 9.63 28.22
CA GLY A 121 19.16 9.33 29.38
C GLY A 121 20.22 10.39 29.63
N MET A 122 20.89 10.88 28.57
CA MET A 122 21.87 11.95 28.68
C MET A 122 21.25 13.26 29.20
N ILE A 123 20.07 13.64 28.70
CA ILE A 123 19.38 14.85 29.18
C ILE A 123 18.97 14.71 30.64
N LYS A 124 18.47 13.54 31.08
CA LYS A 124 18.12 13.31 32.49
C LYS A 124 19.32 13.53 33.41
N ASN A 125 20.46 12.92 33.07
CA ASN A 125 21.68 13.06 33.85
C ASN A 125 22.21 14.51 33.80
N LEU A 126 22.17 15.16 32.64
CA LEU A 126 22.54 16.56 32.51
C LEU A 126 21.67 17.49 33.37
N VAL A 127 20.35 17.33 33.33
CA VAL A 127 19.43 18.13 34.14
C VAL A 127 19.69 17.88 35.63
N SER A 128 19.90 16.64 36.04
CA SER A 128 20.27 16.29 37.41
C SER A 128 21.59 16.93 37.85
N ASP A 129 22.62 16.89 37.02
CA ASP A 129 23.90 17.54 37.30
C ASP A 129 23.72 19.04 37.47
N LEU A 130 22.97 19.70 36.58
CA LEU A 130 22.73 21.15 36.64
C LEU A 130 21.84 21.57 37.82
N GLN A 131 21.01 20.67 38.33
CA GLN A 131 20.17 20.89 39.51
C GLN A 131 20.86 20.47 40.83
N ASP A 132 22.08 19.92 40.77
CA ASP A 132 22.85 19.60 41.96
C ASP A 132 23.08 20.86 42.81
N ALA A 133 22.99 20.71 44.13
CA ALA A 133 23.13 21.82 45.08
C ALA A 133 24.45 22.60 44.86
N LYS A 134 25.52 21.93 44.43
CA LYS A 134 26.83 22.55 44.16
C LYS A 134 26.84 23.50 42.96
N LEU A 135 25.84 23.41 42.07
CA LEU A 135 25.73 24.25 40.87
C LEU A 135 24.57 25.26 40.95
N THR A 136 23.84 25.31 42.07
CA THR A 136 22.69 26.21 42.23
C THR A 136 23.09 27.69 42.08
N ASP A 137 24.19 28.11 42.71
CA ASP A 137 24.70 29.48 42.60
C ASP A 137 25.12 29.82 41.17
N VAL A 138 25.75 28.86 40.48
CA VAL A 138 26.20 28.99 39.08
C VAL A 138 25.00 29.17 38.16
N VAL A 139 23.99 28.30 38.28
CA VAL A 139 22.77 28.35 37.48
C VAL A 139 21.99 29.64 37.73
N THR A 140 22.00 30.12 38.97
CA THR A 140 21.34 31.38 39.36
C THR A 140 22.07 32.59 38.77
N LEU A 141 23.40 32.65 38.89
CA LEU A 141 24.22 33.73 38.35
C LEU A 141 24.07 33.87 36.82
N LEU A 142 23.97 32.74 36.11
CA LEU A 142 23.77 32.72 34.66
C LEU A 142 22.30 32.88 34.22
N ALA A 143 21.36 33.02 35.16
CA ALA A 143 19.92 33.00 34.92
C ALA A 143 19.46 31.78 34.08
N ALA A 144 20.11 30.62 34.26
CA ALA A 144 19.92 29.43 33.42
C ALA A 144 18.76 28.54 33.86
N ALA A 145 18.19 28.76 35.06
CA ALA A 145 17.11 27.94 35.61
C ALA A 145 15.90 27.75 34.67
N PRO A 146 15.40 28.78 33.94
CA PRO A 146 14.33 28.60 32.96
C PRO A 146 14.72 27.70 31.78
N ALA A 147 15.97 27.78 31.32
CA ALA A 147 16.48 26.96 30.22
C ALA A 147 16.61 25.48 30.64
N VAL A 148 17.11 25.21 31.84
CA VAL A 148 17.19 23.86 32.43
C VAL A 148 15.77 23.27 32.59
N THR A 149 14.84 24.05 33.13
CA THR A 149 13.43 23.63 33.27
C THR A 149 12.78 23.34 31.92
N ARG A 150 13.02 24.18 30.92
CA ARG A 150 12.51 23.98 29.55
C ARG A 150 13.04 22.67 28.96
N LEU A 151 14.33 22.37 29.15
CA LEU A 151 14.94 21.13 28.68
C LEU A 151 14.36 19.90 29.37
N SER A 152 14.18 19.92 30.70
CA SER A 152 13.55 18.84 31.46
C SER A 152 12.14 18.54 30.94
N LYS A 153 11.29 19.57 30.84
CA LYS A 153 9.91 19.43 30.36
C LYS A 153 9.83 18.92 28.93
N ALA A 154 10.72 19.37 28.04
CA ALA A 154 10.77 18.88 26.68
C ALA A 154 11.15 17.39 26.61
N ASN A 155 12.10 16.95 27.45
CA ASN A 155 12.52 15.56 27.52
C ASN A 155 11.42 14.65 28.12
N GLU A 156 10.75 15.09 29.18
CA GLU A 156 9.61 14.38 29.79
C GLU A 156 8.44 14.22 28.81
N ALA A 157 8.12 15.29 28.06
CA ALA A 157 7.07 15.25 27.04
C ALA A 157 7.40 14.25 25.92
N PHE A 158 8.66 14.24 25.45
CA PHE A 158 9.15 13.27 24.48
C PHE A 158 9.03 11.83 25.01
N GLU A 159 9.55 11.57 26.21
CA GLU A 159 9.56 10.23 26.81
C GLU A 159 8.14 9.69 27.00
N LYS A 160 7.21 10.53 27.47
CA LYS A 160 5.79 10.16 27.59
C LYS A 160 5.20 9.73 26.25
N ARG A 161 5.39 10.54 25.20
CA ARG A 161 4.88 10.21 23.86
C ARG A 161 5.54 8.94 23.30
N TYR A 162 6.83 8.75 23.55
CA TYR A 162 7.57 7.57 23.11
C TYR A 162 7.00 6.30 23.73
N LEU A 163 6.73 6.30 25.05
CA LEU A 163 6.10 5.18 25.74
C LEU A 163 4.66 4.93 25.28
N ASP A 164 3.89 5.99 25.01
CA ASP A 164 2.53 5.84 24.47
C ASP A 164 2.53 5.26 23.05
N ALA A 165 3.52 5.60 22.23
CA ALA A 165 3.72 5.02 20.90
C ALA A 165 4.13 3.54 20.93
N LEU A 166 4.67 3.04 22.05
CA LEU A 166 4.92 1.60 22.22
C LEU A 166 3.64 0.82 22.56
N LYS A 167 2.62 1.49 23.12
CA LYS A 167 1.32 0.87 23.45
C LYS A 167 0.43 0.71 22.23
N SER A 168 0.63 1.52 21.18
CA SER A 168 -0.10 1.35 19.92
C SER A 168 0.38 0.08 19.23
N VAL A 169 -0.39 -0.99 19.40
CA VAL A 169 -0.26 -2.21 18.61
C VAL A 169 -0.58 -1.84 17.17
N ILE A 170 0.44 -1.51 16.37
CA ILE A 170 0.28 -1.55 14.92
C ILE A 170 -0.07 -3.01 14.62
N PRO A 171 -1.24 -3.30 14.03
CA PRO A 171 -1.54 -4.63 13.55
C PRO A 171 -0.46 -4.97 12.52
N THR A 172 0.55 -5.70 12.96
CA THR A 172 1.70 -6.14 12.16
C THR A 172 1.36 -7.42 11.40
N GLY A 173 0.12 -7.90 11.55
CA GLY A 173 -0.41 -9.01 10.78
C GLY A 173 -0.53 -8.66 9.31
N THR A 174 0.02 -9.51 8.45
CA THR A 174 -0.33 -9.55 7.04
C THR A 174 -1.73 -10.13 6.92
N TYR A 175 -2.71 -9.32 6.53
CA TYR A 175 -4.04 -9.84 6.21
C TYR A 175 -4.03 -10.47 4.82
N ASP A 176 -4.58 -11.68 4.70
CA ASP A 176 -4.91 -12.26 3.40
C ASP A 176 -6.23 -11.66 2.91
N ILE A 177 -6.15 -10.49 2.27
CA ILE A 177 -7.33 -9.78 1.72
C ILE A 177 -8.11 -10.68 0.75
N LYS A 178 -7.43 -11.57 0.03
CA LYS A 178 -8.10 -12.47 -0.92
C LYS A 178 -8.96 -13.49 -0.18
N ALA A 179 -8.44 -14.08 0.89
CA ALA A 179 -9.21 -15.01 1.73
C ALA A 179 -10.38 -14.30 2.43
N LEU A 180 -10.17 -13.08 2.93
CA LEU A 180 -11.22 -12.28 3.56
C LEU A 180 -12.34 -11.95 2.57
N ARG A 181 -12.00 -11.47 1.37
CA ARG A 181 -12.99 -11.22 0.30
C ARG A 181 -13.74 -12.49 -0.09
N ALA A 182 -13.07 -13.63 -0.17
CA ALA A 182 -13.74 -14.90 -0.45
C ALA A 182 -14.74 -15.31 0.65
N ALA A 183 -14.43 -15.02 1.92
CA ALA A 183 -15.36 -15.24 3.03
C ALA A 183 -16.58 -14.30 2.96
N THR A 184 -16.36 -13.03 2.67
CA THR A 184 -17.42 -12.04 2.43
C THR A 184 -18.30 -12.42 1.23
N ASP A 185 -17.70 -12.81 0.10
CA ASP A 185 -18.39 -13.27 -1.10
C ASP A 185 -19.26 -14.50 -0.83
N LYS A 186 -18.77 -15.44 0.00
CA LYS A 186 -19.55 -16.60 0.44
C LYS A 186 -20.78 -16.18 1.25
N ALA A 187 -20.63 -15.22 2.17
CA ALA A 187 -21.74 -14.69 2.96
C ALA A 187 -22.75 -13.91 2.09
N LEU A 188 -22.28 -13.08 1.16
CA LEU A 188 -23.13 -12.40 0.17
C LEU A 188 -23.94 -13.38 -0.69
N SER A 189 -23.29 -14.46 -1.14
CA SER A 189 -23.95 -15.50 -1.93
C SER A 189 -25.03 -16.23 -1.14
N ALA A 190 -24.80 -16.48 0.16
CA ALA A 190 -25.81 -17.07 1.03
C ALA A 190 -27.02 -16.15 1.25
N ILE A 191 -26.79 -14.83 1.35
CA ILE A 191 -27.86 -13.82 1.42
C ILE A 191 -28.68 -13.78 0.12
N ALA A 192 -28.02 -13.75 -1.04
CA ALA A 192 -28.70 -13.80 -2.34
C ALA A 192 -29.54 -15.07 -2.50
N LEU A 193 -28.97 -16.23 -2.18
CA LEU A 193 -29.68 -17.51 -2.21
C LEU A 193 -30.88 -17.54 -1.24
N ARG A 194 -30.75 -16.92 -0.06
CA ARG A 194 -31.88 -16.81 0.89
C ARG A 194 -32.99 -15.90 0.34
N MET A 195 -32.65 -14.81 -0.34
CA MET A 195 -33.64 -13.94 -0.99
C MET A 195 -34.40 -14.70 -2.09
N GLU A 196 -33.69 -15.49 -2.92
CA GLU A 196 -34.31 -16.34 -3.94
C GLU A 196 -35.23 -17.39 -3.31
N ALA A 197 -34.74 -18.14 -2.32
CA ALA A 197 -35.51 -19.18 -1.65
C ALA A 197 -36.78 -18.61 -0.97
N LEU A 198 -36.69 -17.44 -0.34
CA LEU A 198 -37.87 -16.79 0.24
C LEU A 198 -38.84 -16.30 -0.84
N ASN A 199 -38.35 -15.81 -1.97
CA ASN A 199 -39.19 -15.35 -3.08
C ASN A 199 -39.96 -16.51 -3.71
N ASP A 200 -39.37 -17.70 -3.74
CA ASP A 200 -40.00 -18.90 -4.31
C ASP A 200 -40.97 -19.59 -3.34
N LEU A 201 -40.62 -19.65 -2.06
CA LEU A 201 -41.40 -20.38 -1.04
C LEU A 201 -42.42 -19.50 -0.31
N GLU A 202 -42.12 -18.22 -0.12
CA GLU A 202 -42.88 -17.28 0.71
C GLU A 202 -42.91 -15.87 0.08
N PRO A 203 -43.45 -15.72 -1.15
CA PRO A 203 -43.42 -14.45 -1.87
C PRO A 203 -44.16 -13.30 -1.13
N GLU A 204 -45.11 -13.65 -0.25
CA GLU A 204 -45.86 -12.70 0.59
C GLU A 204 -45.05 -12.16 1.78
N THR A 205 -43.78 -12.55 1.93
CA THR A 205 -42.89 -12.03 2.97
C THR A 205 -42.78 -10.51 2.86
N LEU A 206 -43.22 -9.80 3.90
CA LEU A 206 -43.22 -8.35 3.94
C LEU A 206 -41.81 -7.79 3.64
N LYS A 207 -41.73 -6.75 2.80
CA LYS A 207 -40.49 -6.08 2.33
C LYS A 207 -39.54 -6.92 1.47
N LEU A 208 -39.78 -8.21 1.27
CA LEU A 208 -38.93 -9.03 0.41
C LEU A 208 -38.91 -8.56 -1.06
N PRO A 209 -40.05 -8.24 -1.70
CA PRO A 209 -40.03 -7.74 -3.09
C PRO A 209 -39.23 -6.44 -3.24
N GLU A 210 -39.40 -5.51 -2.29
CA GLU A 210 -38.68 -4.24 -2.27
C GLU A 210 -37.16 -4.46 -2.11
N LEU A 211 -36.77 -5.35 -1.19
CA LEU A 211 -35.37 -5.74 -0.98
C LEU A 211 -34.74 -6.30 -2.27
N ILE A 212 -35.45 -7.17 -3.00
CA ILE A 212 -34.95 -7.75 -4.26
C ILE A 212 -34.77 -6.66 -5.33
N VAL A 213 -35.71 -5.71 -5.43
CA VAL A 213 -35.59 -4.58 -6.35
C VAL A 213 -34.37 -3.71 -6.02
N GLN A 214 -34.21 -3.35 -4.74
CA GLN A 214 -33.09 -2.52 -4.29
C GLN A 214 -31.74 -3.23 -4.48
N TYR A 215 -31.67 -4.52 -4.16
CA TYR A 215 -30.49 -5.35 -4.41
C TYR A 215 -30.14 -5.40 -5.90
N ASN A 216 -31.14 -5.63 -6.76
CA ASN A 216 -30.95 -5.70 -8.20
C ASN A 216 -30.48 -4.37 -8.80
N ALA A 217 -31.03 -3.24 -8.34
CA ALA A 217 -30.57 -1.92 -8.74
C ALA A 217 -29.09 -1.70 -8.37
N LEU A 218 -28.69 -2.19 -7.20
CA LEU A 218 -27.30 -2.11 -6.75
C LEU A 218 -26.37 -2.96 -7.64
N VAL A 219 -26.80 -4.17 -8.01
CA VAL A 219 -26.07 -5.02 -8.97
C VAL A 219 -25.95 -4.35 -10.34
N ASP A 220 -27.00 -3.67 -10.82
CA ASP A 220 -26.97 -2.95 -12.10
C ASP A 220 -25.97 -1.80 -12.09
N ILE A 221 -25.87 -1.06 -10.98
CA ILE A 221 -24.87 -0.01 -10.80
C ILE A 221 -23.45 -0.59 -10.94
N GLN A 222 -23.17 -1.71 -10.27
CA GLN A 222 -21.85 -2.35 -10.37
C GLN A 222 -21.54 -2.86 -11.78
N HIS A 223 -22.52 -3.45 -12.47
CA HIS A 223 -22.37 -3.87 -13.86
C HIS A 223 -22.02 -2.68 -14.76
N SER A 224 -22.70 -1.55 -14.60
CA SER A 224 -22.41 -0.32 -15.35
C SER A 224 -20.98 0.17 -15.12
N THR A 225 -20.55 0.26 -13.86
CA THR A 225 -19.19 0.66 -13.48
C THR A 225 -18.13 -0.26 -14.09
N LEU A 226 -18.32 -1.57 -14.00
CA LEU A 226 -17.39 -2.55 -14.55
C LEU A 226 -17.35 -2.52 -16.09
N SER A 227 -18.50 -2.31 -16.73
CA SER A 227 -18.61 -2.17 -18.18
C SER A 227 -17.86 -0.92 -18.68
N HIS A 228 -18.06 0.23 -18.01
CA HIS A 228 -17.36 1.47 -18.34
C HIS A 228 -15.84 1.30 -18.18
N ARG A 229 -15.38 0.70 -17.08
CA ARG A 229 -13.96 0.40 -16.87
C ARG A 229 -13.37 -0.48 -17.97
N ALA A 230 -14.09 -1.50 -18.41
CA ALA A 230 -13.68 -2.37 -19.50
C ALA A 230 -13.57 -1.60 -20.83
N GLY A 231 -14.55 -0.72 -21.12
CA GLY A 231 -14.53 0.16 -22.29
C GLY A 231 -13.33 1.11 -22.30
N THR A 232 -13.09 1.84 -21.21
CA THR A 232 -11.93 2.75 -21.09
C THR A 232 -10.60 2.00 -21.24
N SER A 233 -10.51 0.81 -20.64
CA SER A 233 -9.30 -0.03 -20.73
C SER A 233 -9.03 -0.49 -22.16
N LYS A 234 -10.08 -0.84 -22.92
CA LYS A 234 -9.98 -1.20 -24.33
C LYS A 234 -9.49 -0.02 -25.17
N VAL A 235 -10.11 1.15 -25.04
CA VAL A 235 -9.68 2.38 -25.75
C VAL A 235 -8.21 2.71 -25.46
N ALA A 236 -7.79 2.60 -24.19
CA ALA A 236 -6.40 2.84 -23.82
C ALA A 236 -5.44 1.77 -24.39
N HIS A 237 -5.87 0.51 -24.48
CA HIS A 237 -5.11 -0.55 -25.14
C HIS A 237 -4.95 -0.26 -26.63
N ASP A 238 -6.05 0.02 -27.33
CA ASP A 238 -6.06 0.30 -28.77
C ASP A 238 -5.16 1.49 -29.11
N LYS A 239 -5.21 2.57 -28.30
CA LYS A 239 -4.33 3.74 -28.46
C LYS A 239 -2.86 3.38 -28.28
N ARG A 240 -2.50 2.55 -27.29
CA ARG A 240 -1.11 2.08 -27.11
C ARG A 240 -0.65 1.20 -28.25
N THR A 241 -1.49 0.27 -28.70
CA THR A 241 -1.21 -0.62 -29.83
C THR A 241 -0.99 0.18 -31.11
N ALA A 242 -1.81 1.20 -31.37
CA ALA A 242 -1.62 2.11 -32.49
C ALA A 242 -0.30 2.89 -32.39
N ALA A 243 0.04 3.39 -31.19
CA ALA A 243 1.33 4.08 -30.98
C ALA A 243 2.53 3.16 -31.21
N TYR A 244 2.47 1.90 -30.76
CA TYR A 244 3.51 0.91 -31.04
C TYR A 244 3.61 0.59 -32.53
N ASN A 245 2.49 0.44 -33.23
CA ASN A 245 2.49 0.22 -34.67
C ASN A 245 3.23 1.35 -35.41
N VAL A 246 2.96 2.61 -35.03
CA VAL A 246 3.65 3.77 -35.61
C VAL A 246 5.16 3.73 -35.33
N LEU A 247 5.56 3.44 -34.08
CA LEU A 247 6.97 3.38 -33.69
C LEU A 247 7.74 2.28 -34.45
N LEU A 248 7.15 1.08 -34.55
CA LEU A 248 7.78 -0.06 -35.20
C LEU A 248 7.97 0.16 -36.71
N LYS A 249 7.01 0.82 -37.37
CA LYS A 249 7.07 1.09 -38.81
C LYS A 249 8.32 1.88 -39.23
N TYR A 250 8.86 2.74 -38.37
CA TYR A 250 10.10 3.47 -38.69
C TYR A 250 11.32 2.55 -38.84
N GLY A 251 11.34 1.43 -38.10
CA GLY A 251 12.46 0.49 -38.12
C GLY A 251 12.26 -0.71 -39.06
N PHE A 252 11.10 -0.86 -39.70
CA PHE A 252 10.85 -1.96 -40.64
C PHE A 252 11.84 -2.00 -41.81
N PRO A 253 12.12 -0.90 -42.53
CA PRO A 253 12.99 -0.97 -43.72
C PRO A 253 14.41 -1.46 -43.39
N ALA A 254 14.96 -1.00 -42.27
CA ALA A 254 16.28 -1.43 -41.80
C ALA A 254 16.29 -2.90 -41.39
N LEU A 255 15.22 -3.37 -40.72
CA LEU A 255 15.10 -4.76 -40.30
C LEU A 255 14.87 -5.71 -41.49
N GLU A 256 14.03 -5.33 -42.45
CA GLU A 256 13.77 -6.08 -43.69
C GLU A 256 15.06 -6.29 -44.48
N THR A 257 15.85 -5.22 -44.64
CA THR A 257 17.16 -5.27 -45.29
C THR A 257 18.12 -6.20 -44.53
N ALA A 258 18.17 -6.10 -43.20
CA ALA A 258 19.05 -6.93 -42.37
C ALA A 258 18.66 -8.42 -42.37
N LEU A 259 17.38 -8.73 -42.56
CA LEU A 259 16.85 -10.10 -42.59
C LEU A 259 16.67 -10.65 -44.01
N ASN A 260 17.02 -9.87 -45.04
CA ASN A 260 16.84 -10.21 -46.46
C ASN A 260 15.37 -10.55 -46.80
N LEU A 261 14.44 -9.77 -46.27
CA LEU A 261 12.99 -9.87 -46.53
C LEU A 261 12.55 -8.87 -47.61
N GLU A 262 11.40 -9.12 -48.23
CA GLU A 262 10.79 -8.17 -49.16
C GLU A 262 10.43 -6.87 -48.42
N ILE A 263 10.75 -5.72 -49.03
CA ILE A 263 10.49 -4.41 -48.43
C ILE A 263 8.97 -4.22 -48.29
N GLY A 264 8.51 -3.91 -47.08
CA GLY A 264 7.09 -3.77 -46.75
C GLY A 264 6.40 -5.07 -46.31
N SER A 265 7.12 -6.20 -46.21
CA SER A 265 6.55 -7.48 -45.76
C SER A 265 6.31 -7.58 -44.26
N LEU A 266 6.83 -6.65 -43.44
CA LEU A 266 6.64 -6.68 -41.99
C LEU A 266 5.37 -5.95 -41.54
N SER A 267 4.58 -6.60 -40.68
CA SER A 267 3.43 -5.98 -40.02
C SER A 267 3.34 -6.30 -38.53
N PHE A 268 2.96 -5.31 -37.72
CA PHE A 268 2.80 -5.52 -36.28
C PHE A 268 1.48 -6.24 -35.98
N THR A 269 1.56 -7.36 -35.27
CA THR A 269 0.39 -8.20 -34.94
C THR A 269 -0.47 -7.67 -33.79
N GLY A 270 0.00 -6.62 -33.10
CA GLY A 270 -0.63 -6.12 -31.87
C GLY A 270 -0.16 -6.83 -30.60
N LYS A 271 0.57 -7.96 -30.71
CA LYS A 271 1.06 -8.69 -29.53
C LYS A 271 2.37 -8.10 -29.02
N THR A 272 2.41 -7.84 -27.72
CA THR A 272 3.61 -7.37 -27.02
C THR A 272 3.89 -8.26 -25.82
N GLU A 273 5.16 -8.40 -25.46
CA GLU A 273 5.57 -9.15 -24.27
C GLU A 273 6.67 -8.39 -23.53
N GLY A 274 6.70 -8.50 -22.20
CA GLY A 274 7.64 -7.75 -21.36
C GLY A 274 7.20 -6.32 -21.06
N THR A 275 8.05 -5.60 -20.33
CA THR A 275 7.74 -4.27 -19.77
C THR A 275 8.95 -3.34 -19.88
N GLY A 276 8.70 -2.04 -20.07
CA GLY A 276 9.77 -1.03 -20.23
C GLY A 276 10.71 -1.37 -21.38
N ASP A 277 12.01 -1.21 -21.15
CA ASP A 277 13.08 -1.45 -22.12
C ASP A 277 13.23 -2.93 -22.53
N LYS A 278 12.58 -3.85 -21.81
CA LYS A 278 12.55 -5.30 -22.12
C LYS A 278 11.30 -5.69 -22.90
N ARG A 279 10.58 -4.72 -23.47
CA ARG A 279 9.38 -4.98 -24.24
C ARG A 279 9.76 -5.45 -25.64
N HIS A 280 9.14 -6.55 -26.04
CA HIS A 280 9.26 -7.14 -27.36
C HIS A 280 7.91 -7.10 -28.07
N TYR A 281 7.96 -7.07 -29.39
CA TYR A 281 6.82 -6.91 -30.28
C TYR A 281 6.82 -8.04 -31.29
N GLU A 282 5.66 -8.66 -31.52
CA GLU A 282 5.51 -9.71 -32.52
C GLU A 282 5.16 -9.10 -33.87
N LEU A 283 6.00 -9.33 -34.88
CA LEU A 283 5.77 -8.97 -36.26
C LEU A 283 5.40 -10.22 -37.07
N ALA A 284 4.44 -10.09 -37.98
CA ALA A 284 4.18 -11.08 -39.02
C ALA A 284 5.01 -10.74 -40.27
N ILE A 285 5.49 -11.77 -40.94
CA ILE A 285 6.17 -11.67 -42.24
C ILE A 285 5.14 -12.08 -43.30
N GLU A 286 4.78 -11.16 -44.18
CA GLU A 286 3.88 -11.40 -45.30
C GLU A 286 4.53 -12.38 -46.30
N GLY A 287 3.73 -13.31 -46.82
CA GLY A 287 4.21 -14.34 -47.76
C GLY A 287 4.88 -15.57 -47.14
N GLU A 288 5.26 -15.54 -45.85
CA GLU A 288 5.82 -16.70 -45.16
C GLU A 288 4.81 -17.35 -44.20
N THR A 289 4.60 -18.66 -44.33
CA THR A 289 3.74 -19.45 -43.43
C THR A 289 4.52 -20.57 -42.78
N ASN A 290 4.10 -20.92 -41.56
CA ASN A 290 4.55 -22.14 -40.90
C ASN A 290 3.92 -23.36 -41.58
N VAL A 291 4.43 -24.57 -41.28
CA VAL A 291 3.92 -25.85 -41.80
C VAL A 291 2.43 -26.06 -41.50
N ASP A 292 1.90 -25.38 -40.47
CA ASP A 292 0.49 -25.39 -40.05
C ASP A 292 -0.37 -24.30 -40.73
N GLY A 293 0.14 -23.62 -41.77
CA GLY A 293 -0.58 -22.57 -42.50
C GLY A 293 -0.74 -21.23 -41.76
N SER A 294 -0.24 -21.12 -40.52
CA SER A 294 -0.22 -19.85 -39.78
C SER A 294 0.87 -18.90 -40.31
N PRO A 295 0.66 -17.56 -40.28
CA PRO A 295 1.69 -16.60 -40.66
C PRO A 295 2.95 -16.80 -39.83
N LYS A 296 4.11 -16.76 -40.48
CA LYS A 296 5.39 -16.81 -39.77
C LYS A 296 5.58 -15.51 -39.01
N THR A 297 5.86 -15.61 -37.72
CA THR A 297 6.08 -14.44 -36.86
C THR A 297 7.50 -14.39 -36.31
N ILE A 298 7.99 -13.17 -36.08
CA ILE A 298 9.25 -12.89 -35.41
C ILE A 298 9.00 -11.94 -34.25
N TRP A 299 9.83 -12.05 -33.20
CA TRP A 299 9.80 -11.12 -32.09
C TRP A 299 10.96 -10.15 -32.20
N VAL A 300 10.68 -8.86 -31.97
CA VAL A 300 11.67 -7.79 -32.08
C VAL A 300 11.67 -6.90 -30.84
N GLY A 301 12.85 -6.40 -30.48
CA GLY A 301 13.03 -5.32 -29.53
C GLY A 301 13.36 -4.00 -30.24
N ILE A 302 13.28 -2.89 -29.51
CA ILE A 302 13.62 -1.55 -30.01
C ILE A 302 14.87 -1.07 -29.28
N ASN A 303 15.89 -0.67 -30.04
CA ASN A 303 17.10 -0.04 -29.51
C ASN A 303 16.88 1.43 -29.13
N LYS A 304 17.82 2.01 -28.39
CA LYS A 304 17.76 3.44 -28.01
C LYS A 304 17.75 4.40 -29.20
N ASP A 305 18.34 3.99 -30.32
CA ASP A 305 18.39 4.72 -31.59
C ASP A 305 17.17 4.44 -32.49
N THR A 306 16.12 3.82 -31.96
CA THR A 306 14.87 3.43 -32.65
C THR A 306 15.00 2.34 -33.70
N THR A 307 16.19 1.74 -33.86
CA THR A 307 16.37 0.56 -34.72
C THR A 307 15.75 -0.69 -34.08
N LEU A 308 15.36 -1.65 -34.91
CA LEU A 308 14.80 -2.92 -34.44
C LEU A 308 15.87 -4.01 -34.44
N PHE A 309 15.82 -4.90 -33.45
CA PHE A 309 16.64 -6.10 -33.40
C PHE A 309 15.78 -7.34 -33.17
N LYS A 310 16.14 -8.46 -33.79
CA LYS A 310 15.45 -9.74 -33.61
C LYS A 310 15.77 -10.33 -32.23
N VAL A 311 14.74 -10.83 -31.55
CA VAL A 311 14.84 -11.47 -30.24
C VAL A 311 14.74 -12.97 -30.44
N GLU A 312 15.82 -13.69 -30.15
CA GLU A 312 15.80 -15.15 -30.16
C GLU A 312 14.98 -15.67 -28.98
N ARG A 313 13.90 -16.39 -29.29
CA ARG A 313 13.13 -17.13 -28.29
C ARG A 313 13.56 -18.58 -28.32
N LYS A 314 13.92 -19.13 -27.15
CA LYS A 314 13.89 -20.59 -26.98
C LYS A 314 12.43 -21.05 -27.10
N PRO A 315 12.12 -22.09 -27.90
CA PRO A 315 10.77 -22.58 -28.02
C PRO A 315 10.25 -23.01 -26.64
N THR A 316 9.17 -22.38 -26.18
CA THR A 316 8.49 -22.80 -24.95
C THR A 316 7.59 -23.98 -25.29
N SER A 317 8.02 -25.20 -24.95
CA SER A 317 7.16 -26.38 -25.00
C SER A 317 5.96 -26.19 -24.07
N LYS A 318 4.79 -25.87 -24.61
CA LYS A 318 3.51 -26.02 -23.90
C LYS A 318 2.83 -27.30 -24.37
N SER A 319 3.10 -28.40 -23.68
CA SER A 319 2.18 -29.53 -23.56
C SER A 319 2.22 -30.04 -22.12
N LYS A 320 1.55 -29.34 -21.20
CA LYS A 320 1.15 -29.94 -19.91
C LYS A 320 -0.13 -30.74 -20.16
N GLN A 321 0.04 -31.94 -20.71
CA GLN A 321 -0.90 -33.03 -20.46
C GLN A 321 -0.50 -33.58 -19.10
N ALA A 322 -1.33 -33.31 -18.08
CA ALA A 322 -1.11 -33.81 -16.74
C ALA A 322 -1.60 -35.26 -16.68
N ASP A 323 -0.74 -36.21 -17.07
CA ASP A 323 -0.89 -37.59 -16.63
C ASP A 323 -0.46 -37.67 -15.16
N LYS A 324 -1.44 -38.00 -14.31
CA LYS A 324 -1.24 -38.34 -12.91
C LYS A 324 -0.48 -39.66 -12.81
N PRO A 325 0.62 -39.76 -12.04
CA PRO A 325 1.07 -41.05 -11.55
C PRO A 325 0.15 -41.48 -10.39
N SER A 326 -0.52 -42.60 -10.59
CA SER A 326 -1.22 -43.36 -9.55
C SER A 326 -0.21 -43.86 -8.51
N ILE A 327 -0.33 -43.37 -7.27
CA ILE A 327 0.41 -43.91 -6.13
C ILE A 327 -0.32 -45.16 -5.66
N SER A 328 0.30 -46.34 -5.88
CA SER A 328 -0.14 -47.61 -5.32
C SER A 328 0.16 -47.66 -3.81
N PHE A 329 -0.86 -47.91 -3.00
CA PHE A 329 -0.69 -48.22 -1.58
C PHE A 329 -0.12 -49.63 -1.42
N GLY A 330 1.14 -49.72 -1.02
CA GLY A 330 1.76 -50.95 -0.54
C GLY A 330 1.25 -51.32 0.85
N LYS A 331 0.59 -52.47 0.95
CA LYS A 331 0.23 -53.17 2.19
C LYS A 331 1.50 -53.43 3.02
N LYS A 332 1.53 -52.97 4.27
CA LYS A 332 2.35 -53.61 5.31
C LYS A 332 1.49 -54.67 5.99
N LYS A 333 1.96 -55.93 5.91
CA LYS A 333 1.71 -56.94 6.93
C LYS A 333 2.58 -56.61 8.14
#